data_AF-A0A661CTE7-F1
#
_entry.id   AF-A0A661CTE7-F1
#
_cell.length_a   1.000
_cell.length_b   1.000
_cell.length_c   1.000
_cell.angle_alpha   90.00
_cell.angle_beta   90.00
_cell.angle_gamma   90.00
#
_symmetry.space_group_name_H-M   'P 1'
#
loop_
_entity.id
_entity.type
_entity.pdbx_description
1 polymer ?
#
loop_
_entity_poly.entity_id
_entity_poly.type
_entity_poly.pdbx_seq_one_letter_code
_entity_poly.pdbx_strand_id
1 'polypeptide(L)'
;MDDDQVLVPTNEITQADIDKAFKDFNVFDKVAPAVIPTPTRMFELEETVRLGGLDDIQVKEILHDGKAYRLEYTRTDKRDRTREKYQTRMTKIWWWFDVKKMNFASTEADDLFMPRLPGQVSTTAIESLLSMMAHSGVVCDPRYQRGYVWSLDDQESLIDSIFNHVNIGSLVFSRHAGYYHDKSDETVKYINLDGDEIEIPRRRDYTSAVIDGQQRMTTIWRFMTNQFAYRGHYWKDLSFRDQIGFKGVNVSTRTFEERDVPYKAVLRMFIKVNKGVPQDEKHLNAVAAQLAKLTK
;
A
#
# COMPACT_ATOMS: atom_id res chain seq x y z
N MET A 1 -32.07 -16.86 -52.27
CA MET A 1 -30.74 -16.36 -52.66
C MET A 1 -30.58 -15.06 -51.92
N ASP A 2 -30.00 -15.01 -50.73
CA ASP A 2 -28.96 -15.89 -50.17
C ASP A 2 -29.23 -16.22 -48.70
N ASP A 3 -29.15 -17.51 -48.39
CA ASP A 3 -28.84 -18.01 -47.05
C ASP A 3 -27.36 -17.71 -46.81
N ASP A 4 -27.07 -16.58 -46.18
CA ASP A 4 -25.78 -16.41 -45.50
C ASP A 4 -25.76 -17.38 -44.31
N GLN A 5 -25.26 -18.60 -44.56
CA GLN A 5 -24.78 -19.48 -43.50
C GLN A 5 -23.61 -18.79 -42.80
N VAL A 6 -23.91 -17.93 -41.85
CA VAL A 6 -22.93 -17.42 -40.89
C VAL A 6 -22.51 -18.61 -40.04
N LEU A 7 -21.33 -19.15 -40.35
CA LEU A 7 -20.64 -20.18 -39.58
C LEU A 7 -20.74 -19.85 -38.09
N VAL A 8 -21.49 -20.67 -37.35
CA VAL A 8 -21.40 -20.71 -35.89
C VAL A 8 -19.96 -21.12 -35.59
N PRO A 9 -19.11 -20.27 -34.99
CA PRO A 9 -17.75 -20.68 -34.66
C PRO A 9 -17.85 -21.88 -33.74
N THR A 10 -17.29 -23.01 -34.16
CA THR A 10 -17.18 -24.20 -33.33
C THR A 10 -16.45 -23.81 -32.05
N ASN A 11 -17.16 -23.84 -30.94
CA ASN A 11 -16.63 -23.58 -29.60
C ASN A 11 -15.72 -24.72 -29.10
N GLU A 12 -15.14 -25.51 -30.01
CA GLU A 12 -14.28 -26.64 -29.69
C GLU A 12 -12.82 -26.20 -29.71
N ILE A 13 -12.10 -26.54 -28.64
CA ILE A 13 -10.68 -26.25 -28.50
C ILE A 13 -9.90 -27.18 -29.42
N THR A 14 -9.09 -26.61 -30.31
CA THR A 14 -8.32 -27.39 -31.29
C THR A 14 -6.97 -27.82 -30.73
N GLN A 15 -6.33 -28.82 -31.34
CA GLN A 15 -4.96 -29.21 -30.98
C GLN A 15 -3.97 -28.04 -31.11
N ALA A 16 -4.15 -27.16 -32.09
CA ALA A 16 -3.32 -25.97 -32.27
C ALA A 16 -3.43 -25.00 -31.08
N ASP A 17 -4.60 -24.90 -30.45
CA ASP A 17 -4.80 -24.08 -29.25
C ASP A 17 -4.10 -24.69 -28.03
N ILE A 18 -4.09 -26.02 -27.91
CA ILE A 18 -3.36 -26.76 -26.87
C ILE A 18 -1.86 -26.54 -27.06
N ASP A 19 -1.33 -26.77 -28.26
CA ASP A 19 0.09 -26.59 -28.57
C ASP A 19 0.54 -25.15 -28.30
N LYS A 20 -0.32 -24.18 -28.63
CA LYS A 20 -0.10 -22.78 -28.29
C LYS A 20 -0.09 -22.56 -26.78
N ALA A 21 -0.97 -23.18 -26.00
CA ALA A 21 -0.96 -23.07 -24.54
C ALA A 21 0.35 -23.63 -23.94
N PHE A 22 0.85 -24.77 -24.42
CA PHE A 22 2.15 -25.31 -24.00
C PHE A 22 3.32 -24.41 -24.41
N LYS A 23 3.28 -23.87 -25.64
CA LYS A 23 4.30 -22.93 -26.11
C LYS A 23 4.31 -21.65 -25.28
N ASP A 24 3.15 -21.05 -25.04
CA ASP A 24 3.00 -19.83 -24.26
C ASP A 24 3.48 -20.05 -22.82
N PHE A 25 3.10 -21.17 -22.19
CA PHE A 25 3.57 -21.53 -20.86
C PHE A 25 5.10 -21.66 -20.81
N ASN A 26 5.70 -22.36 -21.78
CA ASN A 26 7.16 -22.51 -21.84
C ASN A 26 7.91 -21.22 -22.21
N VAL A 27 7.26 -20.23 -22.81
CA VAL A 27 7.88 -18.95 -23.24
C VAL A 27 7.72 -17.86 -22.19
N PHE A 28 6.53 -17.71 -21.60
CA PHE A 28 6.22 -16.65 -20.65
C PHE A 28 6.44 -17.08 -19.21
N ASP A 29 6.17 -18.35 -18.88
CA ASP A 29 6.35 -18.94 -17.57
C ASP A 29 7.55 -19.89 -17.55
N LYS A 30 8.73 -19.39 -17.94
CA LYS A 30 10.05 -20.09 -17.98
C LYS A 30 10.58 -20.52 -16.60
N VAL A 31 9.70 -20.95 -15.71
CA VAL A 31 10.01 -21.37 -14.36
C VAL A 31 10.18 -22.88 -14.37
N ALA A 32 11.37 -23.34 -13.99
CA ALA A 32 11.64 -24.78 -13.89
C ALA A 32 10.64 -25.42 -12.89
N PRO A 33 9.95 -26.52 -13.24
CA PRO A 33 9.01 -27.17 -12.32
C PRO A 33 9.63 -27.58 -10.98
N ALA A 34 10.95 -27.74 -10.92
CA ALA A 34 11.69 -28.02 -9.69
C ALA A 34 11.65 -26.89 -8.65
N VAL A 35 11.57 -25.61 -9.07
CA VAL A 35 11.48 -24.47 -8.13
C VAL A 35 10.04 -24.16 -7.69
N ILE A 36 9.06 -24.77 -8.36
CA ILE A 36 7.67 -24.63 -8.00
C ILE A 36 7.42 -25.42 -6.71
N PRO A 37 6.86 -24.78 -5.66
CA PRO A 37 6.62 -25.42 -4.38
C PRO A 37 5.75 -26.67 -4.52
N THR A 38 5.97 -27.65 -3.64
CA THR A 38 5.15 -28.85 -3.56
C THR A 38 3.67 -28.47 -3.37
N PRO A 39 2.75 -28.99 -4.20
CA PRO A 39 1.33 -28.66 -4.07
C PRO A 39 0.77 -29.10 -2.72
N THR A 40 0.06 -28.19 -2.04
CA THR A 40 -0.72 -28.52 -0.83
C THR A 40 -2.18 -28.83 -1.14
N ARG A 41 -2.57 -28.68 -2.40
CA ARG A 41 -3.89 -28.99 -2.93
C ARG A 41 -3.73 -29.59 -4.32
N MET A 42 -4.53 -30.61 -4.58
CA MET A 42 -4.56 -31.32 -5.85
C MET A 42 -5.95 -31.20 -6.47
N PHE A 43 -5.98 -31.22 -7.79
CA PHE A 43 -7.19 -31.19 -8.59
C PHE A 43 -7.26 -32.44 -9.46
N GLU A 44 -8.48 -32.90 -9.69
CA GLU A 44 -8.75 -34.08 -10.51
C GLU A 44 -9.09 -33.67 -11.94
N LEU A 45 -8.95 -34.61 -12.88
CA LEU A 45 -9.39 -34.40 -14.26
C LEU A 45 -10.90 -34.13 -14.30
N GLU A 46 -11.33 -33.23 -15.18
CA GLU A 46 -12.71 -32.75 -15.32
C GLU A 46 -13.27 -32.00 -14.09
N GLU A 47 -12.44 -31.77 -13.06
CA GLU A 47 -12.86 -31.01 -11.90
C GLU A 47 -13.14 -29.55 -12.29
N THR A 48 -14.29 -29.04 -11.85
CA THR A 48 -14.61 -27.61 -11.99
C THR A 48 -13.86 -26.81 -10.93
N VAL A 49 -13.13 -25.80 -11.37
CA VAL A 49 -12.24 -24.99 -10.53
C VAL A 49 -12.52 -23.51 -10.72
N ARG A 50 -11.91 -22.68 -9.87
CA ARG A 50 -11.99 -21.23 -9.93
C ARG A 50 -10.60 -20.63 -10.10
N LEU A 51 -10.52 -19.58 -10.91
CA LEU A 51 -9.29 -18.84 -11.16
C LEU A 51 -9.66 -17.39 -11.51
N GLY A 52 -9.17 -16.45 -10.71
CA GLY A 52 -9.49 -15.02 -10.84
C GLY A 52 -10.99 -14.75 -10.96
N GLY A 53 -11.36 -14.00 -12.00
CA GLY A 53 -12.75 -13.72 -12.40
C GLY A 53 -13.13 -14.36 -13.74
N LEU A 54 -12.53 -15.51 -14.08
CA LEU A 54 -12.93 -16.33 -15.22
C LEU A 54 -14.07 -17.28 -14.81
N ASP A 55 -14.90 -17.65 -15.78
CA ASP A 55 -16.09 -18.48 -15.59
C ASP A 55 -15.91 -19.85 -16.28
N ASP A 56 -16.64 -20.87 -15.80
CA ASP A 56 -16.76 -22.20 -16.43
C ASP A 56 -15.40 -22.88 -16.70
N ILE A 57 -14.60 -23.04 -15.65
CA ILE A 57 -13.22 -23.53 -15.74
C ILE A 57 -13.16 -25.01 -15.35
N GLN A 58 -12.55 -25.83 -16.21
CA GLN A 58 -12.37 -27.26 -15.99
C GLN A 58 -10.91 -27.69 -16.16
N VAL A 59 -10.46 -28.61 -15.31
CA VAL A 59 -9.15 -29.24 -15.43
C VAL A 59 -9.17 -30.29 -16.53
N LYS A 60 -8.29 -30.18 -17.53
CA LYS A 60 -8.21 -31.13 -18.63
C LYS A 60 -6.92 -31.95 -18.67
N GLU A 61 -5.82 -31.40 -18.17
CA GLU A 61 -4.57 -32.14 -18.03
C GLU A 61 -3.85 -31.76 -16.74
N ILE A 62 -3.20 -32.76 -16.14
CA ILE A 62 -2.37 -32.61 -14.95
C ILE A 62 -0.90 -32.75 -15.39
N LEU A 63 -0.08 -31.76 -15.06
CA LEU A 63 1.30 -31.65 -15.51
C LEU A 63 2.24 -31.56 -14.30
N HIS A 64 3.48 -32.00 -14.50
CA HIS A 64 4.57 -31.87 -13.52
C HIS A 64 4.20 -32.36 -12.11
N ASP A 65 3.69 -33.58 -11.99
CA ASP A 65 3.27 -34.20 -10.73
C ASP A 65 2.21 -33.36 -9.97
N GLY A 66 1.31 -32.71 -10.71
CA GLY A 66 0.24 -31.87 -10.15
C GLY A 66 0.66 -30.45 -9.79
N LYS A 67 1.86 -30.02 -10.22
CA LYS A 67 2.29 -28.62 -10.04
C LYS A 67 1.64 -27.66 -11.02
N ALA A 68 1.21 -28.14 -12.18
CA ALA A 68 0.51 -27.33 -13.18
C ALA A 68 -0.69 -28.07 -13.76
N TYR A 69 -1.65 -27.31 -14.27
CA TYR A 69 -2.89 -27.83 -14.84
C TYR A 69 -3.20 -27.11 -16.14
N ARG A 70 -3.53 -27.87 -17.20
CA ARG A 70 -4.18 -27.31 -18.38
C ARG A 70 -5.65 -27.13 -18.08
N LEU A 71 -6.12 -25.90 -18.19
CA LEU A 71 -7.47 -25.50 -17.89
C LEU A 71 -8.16 -25.02 -19.15
N GLU A 72 -9.42 -25.42 -19.30
CA GLU A 72 -10.30 -24.86 -20.30
C GLU A 72 -11.34 -23.99 -19.63
N TYR A 73 -11.59 -22.81 -20.19
CA TYR A 73 -12.51 -21.83 -19.62
C TYR A 73 -13.28 -21.08 -20.70
N THR A 74 -14.39 -20.51 -20.30
CA THR A 74 -15.22 -19.69 -21.18
C THR A 74 -14.88 -18.21 -20.96
N ARG A 75 -14.46 -17.52 -22.02
CA ARG A 75 -14.25 -16.06 -22.00
C ARG A 75 -15.48 -15.36 -22.56
N THR A 76 -16.07 -14.49 -21.77
CA THR A 76 -17.17 -13.60 -22.20
C THR A 76 -16.64 -12.18 -22.40
N ASP A 77 -16.98 -11.53 -23.53
CA ASP A 77 -16.66 -10.10 -23.72
C ASP A 77 -17.47 -9.24 -22.74
N LYS A 78 -16.80 -8.30 -22.06
CA LYS A 78 -17.35 -7.51 -20.94
C LYS A 78 -18.48 -6.55 -21.33
N ARG A 79 -18.75 -6.35 -22.62
CA ARG A 79 -19.76 -5.38 -23.10
C ARG A 79 -21.19 -5.91 -23.19
N ASP A 80 -21.43 -7.22 -23.21
CA ASP A 80 -22.79 -7.78 -23.34
C ASP A 80 -22.87 -9.19 -22.71
N ARG A 81 -23.13 -9.28 -21.39
CA ARG A 81 -23.12 -10.55 -20.62
C ARG A 81 -24.31 -11.48 -20.91
N THR A 82 -25.25 -11.09 -21.78
CA THR A 82 -26.54 -11.76 -21.98
C THR A 82 -26.68 -12.51 -23.31
N ARG A 83 -25.64 -12.56 -24.16
CA ARG A 83 -25.72 -13.23 -25.47
C ARG A 83 -24.64 -14.31 -25.64
N GLU A 84 -25.08 -15.55 -25.91
CA GLU A 84 -24.23 -16.72 -26.22
C GLU A 84 -23.23 -16.47 -27.35
N LYS A 85 -23.55 -15.55 -28.28
CA LYS A 85 -22.73 -15.19 -29.45
C LYS A 85 -21.36 -14.55 -29.14
N TYR A 86 -21.02 -14.32 -27.87
CA TYR A 86 -19.76 -13.72 -27.42
C TYR A 86 -19.00 -14.58 -26.41
N GLN A 87 -19.34 -15.86 -26.31
CA GLN A 87 -18.61 -16.83 -25.51
C GLN A 87 -17.59 -17.55 -26.39
N THR A 88 -16.32 -17.55 -25.99
CA THR A 88 -15.26 -18.30 -26.68
C THR A 88 -14.60 -19.23 -25.68
N ARG A 89 -14.53 -20.52 -26.02
CA ARG A 89 -13.75 -21.50 -25.26
C ARG A 89 -12.26 -21.28 -25.49
N MET A 90 -11.49 -21.28 -24.41
CA MET A 90 -10.06 -21.01 -24.40
C MET A 90 -9.35 -22.05 -23.54
N THR A 91 -8.10 -22.37 -23.87
CA THR A 91 -7.23 -23.26 -23.08
C THR A 91 -5.97 -22.53 -22.65
N LYS A 92 -5.54 -22.70 -21.39
CA LYS A 92 -4.26 -22.21 -20.85
C LYS A 92 -3.74 -23.13 -19.76
N ILE A 93 -2.42 -23.12 -19.54
CA ILE A 93 -1.77 -23.83 -18.44
C ILE A 93 -1.47 -22.86 -17.30
N TRP A 94 -1.76 -23.25 -16.07
CA TRP A 94 -1.57 -22.44 -14.86
C TRP A 94 -0.91 -23.27 -13.75
N TRP A 95 -0.17 -22.61 -12.86
CA TRP A 95 0.41 -23.25 -11.67
C TRP A 95 -0.65 -23.54 -10.61
N TRP A 96 -0.44 -24.59 -9.81
CA TRP A 96 -1.40 -25.08 -8.80
C TRP A 96 -1.84 -24.00 -7.80
N PHE A 97 -0.97 -23.03 -7.47
CA PHE A 97 -1.24 -21.99 -6.49
C PHE A 97 -2.17 -20.88 -7.00
N ASP A 98 -2.44 -20.83 -8.31
CA ASP A 98 -3.42 -19.91 -8.90
C ASP A 98 -4.83 -20.55 -9.02
N VAL A 99 -4.88 -21.88 -9.09
CA VAL A 99 -6.13 -22.66 -9.18
C VAL A 99 -6.76 -22.83 -7.81
N LYS A 100 -8.08 -22.62 -7.70
CA LYS A 100 -8.86 -22.73 -6.46
C LYS A 100 -10.03 -23.70 -6.63
N LYS A 101 -10.43 -24.37 -5.55
CA LYS A 101 -11.66 -25.20 -5.53
C LYS A 101 -12.90 -24.29 -5.67
N MET A 102 -13.98 -24.82 -6.26
CA MET A 102 -15.24 -24.08 -6.45
C MET A 102 -15.93 -23.76 -5.11
N ASN A 103 -15.92 -24.73 -4.21
CA ASN A 103 -16.45 -24.54 -2.88
C ASN A 103 -15.41 -23.78 -2.06
N PHE A 104 -15.67 -22.50 -1.83
CA PHE A 104 -15.25 -21.95 -0.55
C PHE A 104 -16.02 -22.77 0.46
N ALA A 105 -15.34 -23.60 1.24
CA ALA A 105 -15.83 -23.75 2.60
C ALA A 105 -16.00 -22.30 3.05
N SER A 106 -17.24 -21.86 3.28
CA SER A 106 -17.48 -20.71 4.12
C SER A 106 -16.93 -21.10 5.47
N THR A 107 -15.60 -21.02 5.60
CA THR A 107 -14.96 -21.11 6.88
C THR A 107 -15.64 -20.01 7.66
N GLU A 108 -16.22 -20.34 8.79
CA GLU A 108 -16.74 -19.40 9.80
C GLU A 108 -15.66 -18.41 10.29
N ALA A 109 -14.49 -18.38 9.65
CA ALA A 109 -13.44 -17.41 9.82
C ALA A 109 -13.95 -16.04 9.40
N ASP A 110 -13.90 -15.11 10.35
CA ASP A 110 -14.10 -13.70 10.11
C ASP A 110 -13.15 -13.19 9.01
N ASP A 111 -13.60 -12.16 8.29
CA ASP A 111 -12.75 -11.42 7.36
C ASP A 111 -11.50 -10.92 8.10
N LEU A 112 -10.35 -11.54 7.80
CA LEU A 112 -9.04 -11.11 8.33
C LEU A 112 -8.67 -9.70 7.85
N PHE A 113 -9.25 -9.26 6.73
CA PHE A 113 -9.07 -7.90 6.23
C PHE A 113 -9.88 -6.92 7.08
N MET A 114 -9.25 -6.39 8.13
CA MET A 114 -9.73 -5.20 8.82
C MET A 114 -10.00 -4.04 7.84
N PRO A 115 -10.86 -3.05 8.19
CA PRO A 115 -11.06 -1.86 7.37
C PRO A 115 -9.72 -1.27 6.94
N ARG A 116 -9.53 -1.09 5.62
CA ARG A 116 -8.29 -0.57 5.05
C ARG A 116 -7.89 0.72 5.76
N LEU A 117 -6.62 0.81 6.13
CA LEU A 117 -6.07 2.05 6.64
C LEU A 117 -6.24 3.15 5.58
N PRO A 118 -6.75 4.36 5.94
CA PRO A 118 -6.95 5.45 5.00
C PRO A 118 -5.67 5.89 4.28
N GLY A 119 -5.83 6.47 3.09
CA GLY A 119 -4.73 6.90 2.23
C GLY A 119 -4.03 5.73 1.52
N GLN A 120 -3.40 6.02 0.38
CA GLN A 120 -2.51 5.07 -0.28
C GLN A 120 -1.08 5.28 0.18
N VAL A 121 -0.30 4.20 0.16
CA VAL A 121 1.15 4.31 0.32
C VAL A 121 1.73 4.67 -1.04
N SER A 122 2.52 5.73 -1.09
CA SER A 122 3.32 6.11 -2.24
C SER A 122 4.78 6.27 -1.82
N THR A 123 5.63 6.58 -2.79
CA THR A 123 7.03 6.91 -2.55
C THR A 123 7.27 8.33 -3.05
N THR A 124 8.04 9.12 -2.31
CA THR A 124 8.35 10.51 -2.66
C THR A 124 9.77 10.87 -2.26
N ALA A 125 10.38 11.82 -2.95
CA ALA A 125 11.71 12.30 -2.59
C ALA A 125 11.65 13.13 -1.29
N ILE A 126 12.73 13.17 -0.51
CA ILE A 126 12.86 14.07 0.64
C ILE A 126 12.63 15.53 0.21
N GLU A 127 13.03 15.92 -1.00
CA GLU A 127 12.71 17.24 -1.56
C GLU A 127 11.21 17.55 -1.64
N SER A 128 10.39 16.56 -1.97
CA SER A 128 8.93 16.75 -2.00
C SER A 128 8.35 16.92 -0.59
N LEU A 129 8.93 16.24 0.41
CA LEU A 129 8.60 16.47 1.82
C LEU A 129 9.01 17.87 2.28
N LEU A 130 10.16 18.36 1.83
CA LEU A 130 10.61 19.73 2.06
C LEU A 130 9.66 20.75 1.47
N SER A 131 9.22 20.55 0.23
CA SER A 131 8.24 21.41 -0.43
C SER A 131 6.91 21.43 0.34
N MET A 132 6.44 20.28 0.83
CA MET A 132 5.26 20.20 1.70
C MET A 132 5.44 21.02 2.99
N MET A 133 6.61 20.97 3.63
CA MET A 133 6.93 21.78 4.81
C MET A 133 6.93 23.29 4.48
N ALA A 134 7.50 23.68 3.34
CA ALA A 134 7.64 25.08 2.95
C ALA A 134 6.32 25.74 2.52
N HIS A 135 5.41 25.00 1.87
CA HIS A 135 4.18 25.59 1.31
C HIS A 135 2.93 25.40 2.16
N SER A 136 2.79 24.23 2.79
CA SER A 136 1.62 23.88 3.60
C SER A 136 1.91 23.83 5.10
N GLY A 137 3.17 23.64 5.50
CA GLY A 137 3.55 23.41 6.89
C GLY A 137 3.33 21.96 7.31
N VAL A 138 4.25 21.46 8.14
CA VAL A 138 4.12 20.17 8.81
C VAL A 138 4.13 20.42 10.31
N VAL A 139 3.17 19.80 10.99
CA VAL A 139 2.94 20.04 12.41
C VAL A 139 2.83 18.73 13.19
N CYS A 140 3.09 18.81 14.48
CA CYS A 140 2.84 17.74 15.43
C CYS A 140 1.58 18.08 16.23
N ASP A 141 0.66 17.13 16.33
CA ASP A 141 -0.57 17.31 17.07
C ASP A 141 -0.39 16.81 18.52
N PRO A 142 -0.35 17.72 19.52
CA PRO A 142 -0.09 17.35 20.91
C PRO A 142 -1.18 16.46 21.52
N ARG A 143 -2.35 16.32 20.88
CA ARG A 143 -3.44 15.46 21.38
C ARG A 143 -3.04 13.98 21.41
N TYR A 144 -2.21 13.55 20.46
CA TYR A 144 -1.79 12.15 20.35
C TYR A 144 -0.28 11.97 20.10
N GLN A 145 0.47 13.02 19.73
CA GLN A 145 1.92 12.94 19.60
C GLN A 145 2.64 13.19 20.92
N ARG A 146 3.83 12.60 21.05
CA ARG A 146 4.75 12.86 22.18
C ARG A 146 5.78 13.92 21.80
N GLY A 147 6.53 14.40 22.78
CA GLY A 147 7.68 15.27 22.54
C GLY A 147 8.80 14.58 21.73
N TYR A 148 9.79 15.36 21.31
CA TYR A 148 10.99 14.83 20.69
C TYR A 148 11.89 14.17 21.75
N VAL A 149 12.34 12.92 21.49
CA VAL A 149 13.07 12.11 22.48
C VAL A 149 14.33 11.43 21.93
N TRP A 150 14.64 11.60 20.65
CA TRP A 150 15.82 11.01 20.05
C TRP A 150 17.12 11.67 20.51
N SER A 151 18.09 10.84 20.87
CA SER A 151 19.45 11.25 21.22
C SER A 151 20.22 11.73 19.98
N LEU A 152 21.45 12.23 20.17
CA LEU A 152 22.31 12.56 19.02
C LEU A 152 22.67 11.30 18.20
N ASP A 153 22.89 10.17 18.86
CA ASP A 153 23.23 8.91 18.19
C ASP A 153 22.08 8.40 17.32
N ASP A 154 20.83 8.52 17.81
CA ASP A 154 19.63 8.19 17.03
C ASP A 154 19.52 9.09 15.78
N GLN A 155 19.84 10.38 15.96
CA GLN A 155 19.82 11.35 14.89
C GLN A 155 20.86 11.03 13.81
N GLU A 156 22.12 10.82 14.20
CA GLU A 156 23.19 10.47 13.27
C GLU A 156 22.91 9.14 12.58
N SER A 157 22.35 8.15 13.28
CA SER A 157 21.98 6.85 12.71
C SER A 157 20.92 6.98 11.61
N LEU A 158 19.93 7.87 11.78
CA LEU A 158 18.96 8.15 10.72
C LEU A 158 19.62 8.84 9.52
N ILE A 159 20.46 9.86 9.76
CA ILE A 159 21.14 10.58 8.68
C ILE A 159 22.06 9.64 7.89
N ASP A 160 22.78 8.76 8.59
CA ASP A 160 23.60 7.71 7.96
C ASP A 160 22.74 6.78 7.09
N SER A 161 21.59 6.34 7.60
CA SER A 161 20.65 5.51 6.83
C SER A 161 20.18 6.19 5.55
N ILE A 162 19.89 7.50 5.59
CA ILE A 162 19.45 8.26 4.42
C ILE A 162 20.59 8.37 3.40
N PHE A 163 21.80 8.74 3.81
CA PHE A 163 22.96 8.81 2.91
C PHE A 163 23.30 7.47 2.26
N ASN A 164 23.04 6.36 2.97
CA ASN A 164 23.27 5.00 2.48
C ASN A 164 22.06 4.40 1.73
N HIS A 165 21.02 5.18 1.42
CA HIS A 165 19.81 4.73 0.73
C HIS A 165 19.09 3.56 1.44
N VAL A 166 19.22 3.46 2.75
CA VAL A 166 18.53 2.48 3.58
C VAL A 166 17.10 2.94 3.81
N ASN A 167 16.15 2.00 3.77
CA ASN A 167 14.74 2.29 4.01
C ASN A 167 14.54 2.75 5.47
N ILE A 168 14.09 4.00 5.64
CA ILE A 168 13.83 4.60 6.96
C ILE A 168 12.40 4.37 7.45
N GLY A 169 11.62 3.50 6.81
CA GLY A 169 10.21 3.26 7.05
C GLY A 169 9.28 4.28 6.40
N SER A 170 7.97 4.09 6.55
CA SER A 170 6.96 5.02 6.01
C SER A 170 6.74 6.21 6.94
N LEU A 171 6.46 7.40 6.38
CA LEU A 171 5.96 8.57 7.09
C LEU A 171 4.48 8.73 6.82
N VAL A 172 3.66 8.94 7.86
CA VAL A 172 2.20 9.03 7.71
C VAL A 172 1.73 10.42 8.07
N PHE A 173 0.93 11.03 7.19
CA PHE A 173 0.42 12.40 7.35
C PHE A 173 -1.11 12.46 7.24
N SER A 174 -1.71 13.29 8.07
CA SER A 174 -3.09 13.74 7.97
C SER A 174 -3.09 15.17 7.44
N ARG A 175 -3.59 15.40 6.22
CA ARG A 175 -3.68 16.76 5.65
C ARG A 175 -4.93 17.46 6.16
N HIS A 176 -4.76 18.64 6.72
CA HIS A 176 -5.87 19.48 7.17
C HIS A 176 -6.47 20.25 6.00
N ALA A 177 -7.78 20.42 6.04
CA ALA A 177 -8.55 21.01 4.95
C ALA A 177 -9.29 22.27 5.40
N GLY A 178 -8.54 23.26 5.89
CA GLY A 178 -9.08 24.48 6.50
C GLY A 178 -10.06 25.27 5.64
N TYR A 179 -9.95 25.15 4.31
CA TYR A 179 -10.90 25.73 3.36
C TYR A 179 -12.35 25.23 3.51
N TYR A 180 -12.59 24.08 4.17
CA TYR A 180 -13.93 23.59 4.52
C TYR A 180 -14.48 24.15 5.83
N HIS A 181 -13.65 24.88 6.58
CA HIS A 181 -14.00 25.49 7.85
C HIS A 181 -14.06 27.02 7.73
N ASP A 182 -14.42 27.55 6.57
CA ASP A 182 -14.47 28.99 6.24
C ASP A 182 -15.22 29.83 7.28
N LYS A 183 -16.26 29.26 7.89
CA LYS A 183 -17.10 29.88 8.93
C LYS A 183 -16.68 29.59 10.37
N SER A 184 -15.60 28.83 10.59
CA SER A 184 -15.13 28.51 11.93
C SER A 184 -14.22 29.60 12.48
N ASP A 185 -14.50 30.04 13.70
CA ASP A 185 -13.62 30.89 14.51
C ASP A 185 -12.77 30.07 15.49
N GLU A 186 -12.84 28.74 15.43
CA GLU A 186 -12.02 27.84 16.23
C GLU A 186 -10.53 28.02 15.88
N THR A 187 -9.68 27.99 16.91
CA THR A 187 -8.23 27.96 16.76
C THR A 187 -7.70 26.63 17.26
N VAL A 188 -6.83 26.00 16.49
CA VAL A 188 -6.20 24.74 16.85
C VAL A 188 -4.76 24.98 17.26
N LYS A 189 -4.36 24.36 18.37
CA LYS A 189 -2.98 24.36 18.87
C LYS A 189 -2.21 23.18 18.28
N TYR A 190 -1.02 23.47 17.77
CA TYR A 190 -0.07 22.47 17.29
C TYR A 190 1.33 22.76 17.83
N ILE A 191 2.24 21.82 17.62
CA ILE A 191 3.68 22.01 17.87
C ILE A 191 4.38 21.98 16.51
N ASN A 192 5.21 22.98 16.21
CA ASN A 192 6.02 22.99 14.99
C ASN A 192 7.19 21.96 15.09
N LEU A 193 8.00 21.80 14.04
CA LEU A 193 9.13 20.85 14.08
C LEU A 193 10.31 21.33 14.95
N ASP A 194 10.33 22.60 15.36
CA ASP A 194 11.32 23.16 16.29
C ASP A 194 10.90 22.99 17.76
N GLY A 195 9.66 22.60 18.02
CA GLY A 195 9.11 22.36 19.35
C GLY A 195 8.27 23.51 19.92
N ASP A 196 8.04 24.58 19.16
CA ASP A 196 7.23 25.71 19.62
C ASP A 196 5.73 25.41 19.48
N GLU A 197 4.96 25.84 20.47
CA GLU A 197 3.51 25.85 20.38
C GLU A 197 3.04 26.96 19.42
N ILE A 198 2.22 26.58 18.45
CA ILE A 198 1.63 27.47 17.47
C ILE A 198 0.11 27.35 17.47
N GLU A 199 -0.56 28.45 17.17
CA GLU A 199 -2.01 28.52 17.08
C GLU A 199 -2.43 28.90 15.66
N ILE A 200 -3.27 28.07 15.04
CA ILE A 200 -3.74 28.27 13.67
C ILE A 200 -5.27 28.33 13.66
N PRO A 201 -5.87 29.40 13.11
CA PRO A 201 -7.31 29.45 12.89
C PRO A 201 -7.74 28.31 11.98
N ARG A 202 -8.74 27.51 12.37
CA ARG A 202 -9.14 26.30 11.65
C ARG A 202 -9.47 26.57 10.18
N ARG A 203 -10.07 27.72 9.89
CA ARG A 203 -10.40 28.18 8.53
C ARG A 203 -9.19 28.44 7.61
N ARG A 204 -7.97 28.50 8.17
CA ARG A 204 -6.70 28.69 7.45
C ARG A 204 -5.71 27.56 7.71
N ASP A 205 -6.17 26.45 8.28
CA ASP A 205 -5.33 25.30 8.58
C ASP A 205 -5.15 24.43 7.33
N TYR A 206 -4.06 24.69 6.60
CA TYR A 206 -3.63 23.91 5.44
C TYR A 206 -2.46 22.98 5.77
N THR A 207 -2.19 22.77 7.06
CA THR A 207 -1.01 22.01 7.51
C THR A 207 -1.19 20.51 7.34
N SER A 208 -0.09 19.77 7.40
CA SER A 208 -0.11 18.31 7.48
C SER A 208 0.37 17.86 8.86
N ALA A 209 -0.51 17.23 9.64
CA ALA A 209 -0.15 16.64 10.92
C ALA A 209 0.55 15.30 10.71
N VAL A 210 1.69 15.11 11.39
CA VAL A 210 2.38 13.81 11.41
C VAL A 210 1.58 12.83 12.26
N ILE A 211 1.32 11.64 11.73
CA ILE A 211 0.69 10.51 12.44
C ILE A 211 1.76 9.48 12.86
N ASP A 212 2.70 9.18 11.97
CA ASP A 212 3.86 8.34 12.25
C ASP A 212 5.11 8.93 11.61
N GLY A 213 6.25 8.73 12.26
CA GLY A 213 7.55 9.21 11.81
C GLY A 213 7.90 10.61 12.29
N GLN A 214 7.26 11.10 13.36
CA GLN A 214 7.57 12.41 13.94
C GLN A 214 9.05 12.59 14.22
N GLN A 215 9.68 11.65 14.95
CA GLN A 215 11.09 11.75 15.31
C GLN A 215 12.00 11.76 14.07
N ARG A 216 11.63 11.00 13.03
CA ARG A 216 12.34 10.97 11.74
C ARG A 216 12.22 12.30 11.00
N MET A 217 11.00 12.80 10.85
CA MET A 217 10.71 14.07 10.16
C MET A 217 11.38 15.25 10.88
N THR A 218 11.27 15.31 12.21
CA THR A 218 11.95 16.32 13.03
C THR A 218 13.47 16.21 12.88
N THR A 219 14.06 15.01 12.92
CA THR A 219 15.52 14.85 12.74
C THR A 219 15.99 15.31 11.37
N ILE A 220 15.27 14.95 10.31
CA ILE A 220 15.56 15.44 8.95
C ILE A 220 15.55 16.98 8.96
N TRP A 221 14.51 17.60 9.51
CA TRP A 221 14.41 19.06 9.64
C TRP A 221 15.57 19.69 10.41
N ARG A 222 15.91 19.14 11.59
CA ARG A 222 17.00 19.60 12.45
C ARG A 222 18.36 19.51 11.74
N PHE A 223 18.60 18.47 10.95
CA PHE A 223 19.84 18.34 10.19
C PHE A 223 19.95 19.45 9.14
N MET A 224 18.91 19.62 8.31
CA MET A 224 18.90 20.60 7.21
C MET A 224 18.92 22.06 7.69
N THR A 225 18.45 22.31 8.90
CA THR A 225 18.50 23.63 9.56
C THR A 225 19.77 23.85 10.37
N ASN A 226 20.75 22.94 10.28
CA ASN A 226 22.05 23.02 10.96
C ASN A 226 21.96 22.99 12.50
N GLN A 227 20.94 22.33 13.07
CA GLN A 227 20.79 22.21 14.53
C GLN A 227 21.71 21.15 15.15
N PHE A 228 22.22 20.21 14.35
CA PHE A 228 23.26 19.28 14.75
C PHE A 228 24.17 18.94 13.55
N ALA A 229 25.37 18.47 13.85
CA ALA A 229 26.34 18.02 12.86
C ALA A 229 26.25 16.50 12.68
N TYR A 230 26.48 16.02 11.46
CA TYR A 230 26.64 14.60 11.15
C TYR A 230 28.08 14.37 10.71
N ARG A 231 28.80 13.49 11.39
CA ARG A 231 30.24 13.24 11.14
C ARG A 231 31.08 14.53 11.14
N GLY A 232 30.74 15.47 12.03
CA GLY A 232 31.43 16.75 12.19
C GLY A 232 31.07 17.84 11.17
N HIS A 233 30.12 17.59 10.27
CA HIS A 233 29.68 18.59 9.26
C HIS A 233 28.20 18.96 9.46
N TYR A 234 27.89 20.26 9.42
CA TYR A 234 26.51 20.71 9.31
C TYR A 234 26.04 20.64 7.86
N TRP A 235 24.72 20.68 7.65
CA TRP A 235 24.12 20.66 6.31
C TRP A 235 24.73 21.70 5.36
N LYS A 236 24.94 22.94 5.84
CA LYS A 236 25.53 24.04 5.06
C LYS A 236 26.98 23.78 4.63
N ASP A 237 27.68 22.89 5.33
CA ASP A 237 29.08 22.54 5.06
C ASP A 237 29.20 21.39 4.05
N LEU A 238 28.08 20.73 3.72
CA LEU A 238 28.05 19.62 2.75
C LEU A 238 28.25 20.11 1.32
N SER A 239 28.85 19.24 0.50
CA SER A 239 28.97 19.49 -0.93
C SER A 239 27.59 19.57 -1.59
N PHE A 240 27.50 20.33 -2.69
CA PHE A 240 26.28 20.40 -3.49
C PHE A 240 25.78 19.01 -3.93
N ARG A 241 26.70 18.09 -4.21
CA ARG A 241 26.36 16.70 -4.59
C ARG A 241 25.71 15.95 -3.45
N ASP A 242 26.23 16.08 -2.22
CA ASP A 242 25.66 15.39 -1.05
C ASP A 242 24.30 15.97 -0.68
N GLN A 243 24.13 17.30 -0.79
CA GLN A 243 22.83 17.94 -0.55
C GLN A 243 21.77 17.48 -1.56
N ILE A 244 22.11 17.38 -2.85
CA ILE A 244 21.21 16.82 -3.86
C ILE A 244 20.95 15.35 -3.62
N GLY A 245 22.00 14.56 -3.36
CA GLY A 245 21.90 13.13 -3.10
C GLY A 245 20.94 12.83 -1.95
N PHE A 246 21.10 13.54 -0.83
CA PHE A 246 20.22 13.44 0.33
C PHE A 246 18.76 13.82 -0.01
N LYS A 247 18.54 14.96 -0.67
CA LYS A 247 17.20 15.43 -1.06
C LYS A 247 16.49 14.48 -2.05
N GLY A 248 17.27 13.81 -2.91
CA GLY A 248 16.78 12.87 -3.91
C GLY A 248 16.45 11.48 -3.36
N VAL A 249 16.75 11.19 -2.08
CA VAL A 249 16.39 9.91 -1.48
C VAL A 249 14.86 9.77 -1.41
N ASN A 250 14.38 8.64 -1.91
CA ASN A 250 12.98 8.29 -1.92
C ASN A 250 12.57 7.64 -0.60
N VAL A 251 11.49 8.14 -0.01
CA VAL A 251 10.91 7.64 1.23
C VAL A 251 9.45 7.28 1.02
N SER A 252 9.00 6.26 1.74
CA SER A 252 7.60 5.85 1.68
C SER A 252 6.74 6.83 2.46
N THR A 253 5.62 7.26 1.88
CA THR A 253 4.67 8.14 2.54
C THR A 253 3.25 7.61 2.41
N ARG A 254 2.42 7.96 3.39
CA ARG A 254 0.97 7.75 3.34
C ARG A 254 0.29 9.02 3.77
N THR A 255 -0.50 9.59 2.87
CA THR A 255 -1.25 10.83 3.14
C THR A 255 -2.73 10.58 2.93
N PHE A 256 -3.55 11.13 3.82
CA PHE A 256 -5.00 11.18 3.67
C PHE A 256 -5.51 12.57 4.06
N GLU A 257 -6.66 12.96 3.51
CA GLU A 257 -7.34 14.19 3.89
C GLU A 257 -8.14 13.95 5.17
N GLU A 258 -7.93 14.77 6.20
CA GLU A 258 -8.58 14.63 7.52
C GLU A 258 -10.11 14.64 7.39
N ARG A 259 -10.66 15.43 6.46
CA ARG A 259 -12.12 15.53 6.23
C ARG A 259 -12.75 14.18 5.86
N ASP A 260 -12.01 13.33 5.14
CA ASP A 260 -12.51 12.08 4.59
C ASP A 260 -12.31 10.93 5.60
N VAL A 261 -11.66 11.22 6.73
CA VAL A 261 -11.23 10.25 7.74
C VAL A 261 -11.67 10.73 9.13
N PRO A 262 -12.73 10.14 9.71
CA PRO A 262 -13.18 10.51 11.05
C PRO A 262 -12.04 10.45 12.08
N TYR A 263 -12.01 11.36 13.03
CA TYR A 263 -10.93 11.45 14.04
C TYR A 263 -10.65 10.11 14.75
N LYS A 264 -11.69 9.31 15.04
CA LYS A 264 -11.54 7.95 15.59
C LYS A 264 -10.67 7.03 14.71
N ALA A 265 -10.74 7.16 13.39
CA ALA A 265 -9.93 6.40 12.44
C ALA A 265 -8.47 6.90 12.41
N VAL A 266 -8.25 8.20 12.62
CA VAL A 266 -6.91 8.79 12.81
C VAL A 266 -6.24 8.21 14.06
N LEU A 267 -6.94 8.17 15.20
CA LEU A 267 -6.40 7.57 16.43
C LEU A 267 -6.14 6.07 16.28
N ARG A 268 -7.05 5.33 15.62
CA ARG A 268 -6.82 3.90 15.32
C ARG A 268 -5.60 3.69 14.43
N MET A 269 -5.37 4.55 13.45
CA MET A 269 -4.18 4.53 12.60
C MET A 269 -2.93 4.77 13.44
N PHE A 270 -2.92 5.84 14.24
CA PHE A 270 -1.81 6.18 15.12
C PHE A 270 -1.39 4.98 15.97
N ILE A 271 -2.35 4.35 16.66
CA ILE A 271 -2.10 3.17 17.49
C ILE A 271 -1.58 2.00 16.66
N LYS A 272 -2.18 1.69 15.50
CA LYS A 272 -1.77 0.53 14.68
C LYS A 272 -0.36 0.66 14.11
N VAL A 273 -0.02 1.83 13.57
CA VAL A 273 1.28 2.06 12.94
C VAL A 273 2.39 2.11 13.99
N ASN A 274 2.11 2.71 15.14
CA ASN A 274 3.09 2.87 16.22
C ASN A 274 3.17 1.67 17.19
N LYS A 275 2.31 0.65 17.09
CA LYS A 275 2.39 -0.58 17.89
C LYS A 275 3.53 -1.52 17.48
N GLY A 276 4.04 -1.39 16.26
CA GLY A 276 5.12 -2.25 15.74
C GLY A 276 6.53 -1.74 16.02
N VAL A 277 6.69 -0.54 16.59
CA VAL A 277 7.98 0.13 16.85
C VAL A 277 7.98 0.62 18.31
N PRO A 278 9.11 0.60 19.05
CA PRO A 278 9.13 0.90 20.48
C PRO A 278 8.65 2.33 20.80
N GLN A 279 7.39 2.45 21.22
CA GLN A 279 6.85 3.64 21.87
C GLN A 279 6.61 3.32 23.33
N ASP A 280 6.69 4.32 24.20
CA ASP A 280 6.34 4.15 25.62
C ASP A 280 4.90 3.66 25.74
N GLU A 281 4.70 2.48 26.34
CA GLU A 281 3.38 1.86 26.52
C GLU A 281 2.41 2.80 27.25
N LYS A 282 2.91 3.64 28.16
CA LYS A 282 2.09 4.62 28.87
C LYS A 282 1.42 5.61 27.91
N HIS A 283 2.15 6.07 26.90
CA HIS A 283 1.63 7.01 25.90
C HIS A 283 0.58 6.33 25.00
N LEU A 284 0.86 5.12 24.53
CA LEU A 284 -0.11 4.35 23.72
C LEU A 284 -1.41 4.08 24.49
N ASN A 285 -1.32 3.78 25.79
CA ASN A 285 -2.48 3.59 26.66
C ASN A 285 -3.28 4.89 26.84
N ALA A 286 -2.63 6.05 26.94
CA ALA A 286 -3.31 7.34 27.00
C ALA A 286 -4.12 7.63 25.72
N VAL A 287 -3.53 7.39 24.54
CA VAL A 287 -4.22 7.56 23.25
C VAL A 287 -5.35 6.52 23.09
N ALA A 288 -5.15 5.27 23.53
CA ALA A 288 -6.19 4.25 23.53
C ALA A 288 -7.39 4.65 24.41
N ALA A 289 -7.15 5.27 25.57
CA ALA A 289 -8.20 5.80 26.43
C ALA A 289 -8.99 6.95 25.76
N GLN A 290 -8.33 7.82 24.99
CA GLN A 290 -9.01 8.83 24.18
C GLN A 290 -9.92 8.18 23.11
N LEU A 291 -9.42 7.16 22.41
CA LEU A 291 -10.21 6.42 21.42
C LEU A 291 -11.46 5.77 22.06
N ALA A 292 -11.34 5.18 23.25
CA ALA A 292 -12.47 4.57 23.95
C ALA A 292 -13.59 5.56 24.27
N LYS A 293 -13.25 6.82 24.62
CA LYS A 293 -14.24 7.88 24.89
C LYS A 293 -15.07 8.26 23.65
N LEU A 294 -14.54 8.07 22.45
CA LEU A 294 -15.22 8.35 21.17
C LEU A 294 -16.09 7.17 20.68
N THR A 295 -16.19 6.09 21.46
CA THR A 295 -16.90 4.85 21.08
C THR A 295 -18.24 4.67 21.84
N LYS A 296 -18.61 5.63 22.71
CA LYS A 296 -19.96 5.78 23.28
C LYS A 296 -20.79 6.71 22.41
#